data_AF-A0A486XD95-F1
#
_entry.id   AF-A0A486XD95-F1
#
_cell.length_a   1.000
_cell.length_b   1.000
_cell.length_c   1.000
_cell.angle_alpha   90.00
_cell.angle_beta   90.00
_cell.angle_gamma   90.00
#
_symmetry.space_group_name_H-M   'P 1'
#
loop_
_entity.id
_entity.type
_entity.pdbx_description
1 polymer ?
#
loop_
_entity_poly.entity_id
_entity_poly.type
_entity_poly.pdbx_seq_one_letter_code
_entity_poly.pdbx_strand_id
1 'polypeptide(L)'
;MKKLVLIGLVSAVLAGCTSADRVSKVNSPVQGMVYNSVASTYTPMLTTASIASFPDDQELIYRAESYKANSYGGRQFVVLRILKSNVKEHEELLQKFIKWDNLAKARNEQFTKLIGSAKVHNGNMIYTFHSGNQYENILSVCFDVLTTSVCGVDPISFDRKNVELILKDIQKFKQGGFKHTDLSVYQ
;
A
#
# COMPACT_ATOMS: atom_id res chain seq x y z
N MET A 1 -3.70 -22.49 51.36
CA MET A 1 -3.41 -22.99 49.99
C MET A 1 -4.72 -23.17 49.22
N LYS A 2 -4.73 -22.81 47.93
CA LYS A 2 -5.77 -23.09 46.90
C LYS A 2 -7.02 -22.18 46.83
N LYS A 3 -6.91 -20.86 46.62
CA LYS A 3 -7.99 -20.06 45.96
C LYS A 3 -7.49 -18.82 45.17
N LEU A 4 -6.31 -18.86 44.56
CA LEU A 4 -5.75 -17.70 43.83
C LEU A 4 -5.21 -17.99 42.42
N VAL A 5 -5.67 -19.05 41.75
CA VAL A 5 -5.11 -19.45 40.43
C VAL A 5 -6.07 -19.26 39.24
N LEU A 6 -7.31 -18.83 39.45
CA LEU A 6 -8.32 -18.82 38.38
C LEU A 6 -8.70 -17.42 37.84
N ILE A 7 -7.72 -16.51 37.72
CA ILE A 7 -7.92 -15.21 37.03
C ILE A 7 -6.85 -14.98 35.93
N GLY A 8 -5.93 -15.93 35.72
CA GLY A 8 -4.76 -15.75 34.85
C GLY A 8 -4.88 -16.25 33.41
N LEU A 9 -6.01 -16.77 32.93
CA LEU A 9 -6.04 -17.57 31.69
C LEU A 9 -7.16 -17.29 30.68
N VAL A 10 -7.78 -16.11 30.70
CA VAL A 10 -8.79 -15.73 29.67
C VAL A 10 -8.41 -14.46 28.88
N SER A 11 -7.34 -13.76 29.26
CA SER A 11 -6.88 -12.58 28.52
C SER A 11 -5.97 -12.91 27.32
N ALA A 12 -5.85 -14.20 26.98
CA ALA A 12 -5.14 -14.65 25.80
C ALA A 12 -6.04 -14.50 24.56
N VAL A 13 -5.78 -13.46 23.78
CA VAL A 13 -5.81 -13.48 22.32
C VAL A 13 -7.20 -13.66 21.68
N LEU A 14 -8.01 -12.61 21.76
CA LEU A 14 -8.86 -12.22 20.63
C LEU A 14 -8.26 -10.96 20.01
N ALA A 15 -7.00 -11.03 19.58
CA ALA A 15 -6.56 -10.17 18.48
C ALA A 15 -7.25 -10.70 17.23
N GLY A 16 -8.54 -10.39 17.09
CA GLY A 16 -9.32 -10.75 15.92
C GLY A 16 -8.62 -10.16 14.71
N CYS A 17 -8.21 -11.01 13.76
CA CYS A 17 -7.88 -10.52 12.44
C CYS A 17 -9.14 -9.89 11.88
N THR A 18 -9.24 -8.55 11.92
CA THR A 18 -10.38 -7.85 11.33
C THR A 18 -10.32 -8.06 9.82
N SER A 19 -11.33 -8.76 9.29
CA SER A 19 -11.58 -8.88 7.86
C SER A 19 -12.49 -7.75 7.39
N ALA A 20 -12.38 -7.36 6.13
CA ALA A 20 -13.28 -6.37 5.54
C ALA A 20 -14.68 -6.98 5.34
N ASP A 21 -15.73 -6.24 5.69
CA ASP A 21 -17.13 -6.62 5.50
C ASP A 21 -17.52 -6.55 4.02
N ARG A 22 -16.96 -5.58 3.30
CA ARG A 22 -17.25 -5.36 1.88
C ARG A 22 -16.02 -4.84 1.15
N VAL A 23 -15.76 -5.38 -0.04
CA VAL A 23 -14.76 -4.84 -0.97
C VAL A 23 -15.46 -4.43 -2.25
N SER A 24 -15.30 -3.16 -2.66
CA SER A 24 -15.88 -2.64 -3.89
C SER A 24 -14.79 -2.07 -4.80
N LYS A 25 -14.79 -2.46 -6.07
CA LYS A 25 -13.86 -1.90 -7.06
C LYS A 25 -14.21 -0.43 -7.29
N VAL A 26 -13.18 0.39 -7.50
CA VAL A 26 -13.33 1.80 -7.83
C VAL A 26 -12.52 2.14 -9.08
N ASN A 27 -12.98 3.13 -9.83
CA ASN A 27 -12.25 3.59 -11.00
C ASN A 27 -11.07 4.46 -10.57
N SER A 28 -9.86 4.00 -10.88
CA SER A 28 -8.61 4.74 -10.69
C SER A 28 -7.71 4.52 -11.90
N PRO A 29 -7.09 5.58 -12.44
CA PRO A 29 -6.10 5.46 -13.51
C PRO A 29 -4.69 5.09 -13.00
N VAL A 30 -4.52 4.86 -11.69
CA VAL A 30 -3.22 4.54 -11.09
C VAL A 30 -2.72 3.18 -11.59
N GLN A 31 -1.46 3.16 -12.02
CA GLN A 31 -0.74 1.99 -12.45
C GLN A 31 0.47 1.76 -11.55
N GLY A 32 0.48 0.62 -10.87
CA GLY A 32 1.65 0.10 -10.17
C GLY A 32 2.64 -0.53 -11.13
N MET A 33 3.90 -0.51 -10.75
CA MET A 33 5.00 -1.17 -11.42
C MET A 33 5.63 -2.19 -10.49
N VAL A 34 6.24 -3.21 -11.08
CA VAL A 34 7.04 -4.21 -10.37
C VAL A 34 8.38 -4.35 -11.08
N TYR A 35 9.46 -4.49 -10.30
CA TYR A 35 10.78 -4.69 -10.85
C TYR A 35 10.87 -6.04 -11.57
N ASN A 36 11.27 -6.00 -12.84
CA ASN A 36 11.59 -7.16 -13.65
C ASN A 36 13.10 -7.38 -13.63
N SER A 37 13.55 -8.46 -13.00
CA SER A 37 14.98 -8.79 -12.89
C SER A 37 15.61 -9.23 -14.21
N VAL A 38 14.83 -9.76 -15.16
CA VAL A 38 15.32 -10.19 -16.47
C VAL A 38 15.58 -8.97 -17.37
N ALA A 39 14.68 -7.98 -17.33
CA ALA A 39 14.80 -6.74 -18.09
C ALA A 39 15.53 -5.61 -17.33
N SER A 40 15.92 -5.86 -16.08
CA SER A 40 16.55 -4.89 -15.18
C SER A 40 15.80 -3.54 -15.07
N THR A 41 14.48 -3.58 -15.10
CA THR A 41 13.65 -2.36 -15.13
C THR A 41 12.31 -2.54 -14.43
N TYR A 42 11.68 -1.43 -14.02
CA TYR A 42 10.34 -1.43 -13.48
C TYR A 42 9.33 -1.50 -14.62
N THR A 43 8.48 -2.52 -14.61
CA THR A 43 7.47 -2.73 -15.66
C THR A 43 6.08 -2.40 -15.12
N PRO A 44 5.25 -1.65 -15.86
CA PRO A 44 3.86 -1.44 -15.49
C PRO A 44 3.08 -2.75 -15.45
N MET A 45 2.26 -2.91 -14.42
CA MET A 45 1.45 -4.11 -14.18
C MET A 45 -0.05 -3.79 -14.21
N LEU A 46 -0.86 -4.80 -14.49
CA LEU A 46 -2.31 -4.68 -14.32
C LEU A 46 -2.60 -4.34 -12.86
N THR A 47 -3.17 -3.15 -12.65
CA THR A 47 -3.41 -2.58 -11.33
C THR A 47 -4.89 -2.32 -11.15
N THR A 48 -5.44 -2.80 -10.04
CA THR A 48 -6.85 -2.57 -9.67
C THR A 48 -6.93 -1.75 -8.39
N ALA A 49 -7.87 -0.81 -8.33
CA ALA A 49 -8.19 -0.06 -7.13
C ALA A 49 -9.52 -0.55 -6.53
N SER A 50 -9.59 -0.59 -5.21
CA SER A 50 -10.80 -0.97 -4.47
C SER A 50 -10.89 -0.25 -3.13
N ILE A 51 -12.10 -0.13 -2.61
CA ILE A 51 -12.35 0.28 -1.22
C ILE A 51 -12.78 -0.95 -0.44
N ALA A 52 -12.01 -1.29 0.58
CA ALA A 52 -12.40 -2.24 1.61
C ALA A 52 -13.05 -1.49 2.77
N SER A 53 -14.25 -1.89 3.16
CA SER A 53 -14.96 -1.34 4.33
C SER A 53 -14.85 -2.34 5.47
N PHE A 54 -14.47 -1.83 6.63
CA PHE A 54 -14.41 -2.51 7.92
C PHE A 54 -15.48 -1.88 8.82
N PRO A 55 -15.83 -2.48 9.97
CA PRO A 55 -16.91 -1.98 10.82
C PRO A 55 -16.78 -0.49 11.19
N ASP A 56 -15.55 -0.03 11.45
CA ASP A 56 -15.27 1.32 11.94
C ASP A 56 -14.45 2.18 10.96
N ASP A 57 -13.98 1.64 9.83
CA ASP A 57 -13.07 2.35 8.94
C ASP A 57 -13.06 1.81 7.50
N GLN A 58 -12.33 2.48 6.60
CA GLN A 58 -12.20 2.09 5.21
C GLN A 58 -10.74 2.13 4.76
N GLU A 59 -10.37 1.27 3.81
CA GLU A 59 -9.08 1.31 3.12
C GLU A 59 -9.24 1.47 1.63
N LEU A 60 -8.49 2.40 1.05
CA LEU A 60 -8.24 2.43 -0.38
C LEU A 60 -7.06 1.49 -0.69
N ILE A 61 -7.30 0.50 -1.54
CA ILE A 61 -6.34 -0.56 -1.85
C ILE A 61 -6.03 -0.54 -3.34
N TYR A 62 -4.76 -0.36 -3.68
CA TYR A 62 -4.20 -0.66 -4.99
C TYR A 62 -3.56 -2.04 -4.95
N ARG A 63 -3.88 -2.87 -5.93
CA ARG A 63 -3.34 -4.22 -6.08
C ARG A 63 -2.78 -4.38 -7.47
N ALA A 64 -1.51 -4.77 -7.59
CA ALA A 64 -0.86 -5.08 -8.85
C ALA A 64 -0.36 -6.54 -8.85
N GLU A 65 -0.37 -7.17 -10.02
CA GLU A 65 0.25 -8.49 -10.21
C GLU A 65 1.77 -8.39 -10.00
N SER A 66 2.38 -9.42 -9.40
CA SER A 66 3.83 -9.56 -9.32
C SER A 66 4.33 -10.67 -10.25
N TYR A 67 5.64 -10.69 -10.51
CA TYR A 67 6.28 -11.77 -11.28
C TYR A 67 6.42 -13.09 -10.49
N LYS A 68 6.07 -13.11 -9.20
CA LYS A 68 6.18 -14.31 -8.37
C LYS A 68 4.87 -15.09 -8.37
N ALA A 69 5.00 -16.41 -8.29
CA ALA A 69 3.91 -17.30 -7.96
C ALA A 69 3.96 -17.63 -6.47
N ASN A 70 2.80 -17.79 -5.85
CA ASN A 70 2.71 -18.40 -4.53
C ASN A 70 3.07 -19.90 -4.60
N SER A 71 3.18 -20.56 -3.44
CA SER A 71 3.55 -21.98 -3.34
C SER A 71 2.59 -22.94 -4.06
N TYR A 72 1.42 -22.46 -4.48
CA TYR A 72 0.39 -23.22 -5.20
C TYR A 72 0.29 -22.84 -6.69
N GLY A 73 1.26 -22.08 -7.22
CA GLY A 73 1.29 -21.65 -8.61
C GLY A 73 0.36 -20.48 -8.97
N GLY A 74 -0.37 -19.93 -8.00
CA GLY A 74 -1.20 -18.74 -8.21
C GLY A 74 -0.36 -17.47 -8.28
N ARG A 75 -0.77 -16.49 -9.11
CA ARG A 75 -0.10 -15.19 -9.20
C ARG A 75 -0.10 -14.50 -7.83
N GLN A 76 1.07 -14.06 -7.38
CA GLN A 76 1.19 -13.24 -6.20
C GLN A 76 0.85 -11.78 -6.57
N PHE A 77 0.30 -11.06 -5.60
CA PHE A 77 0.00 -9.64 -5.75
C PHE A 77 0.80 -8.82 -4.75
N VAL A 78 1.17 -7.61 -5.18
CA VAL A 78 1.71 -6.56 -4.33
C VAL A 78 0.64 -5.50 -4.12
N VAL A 79 0.63 -4.87 -2.95
CA VAL A 79 -0.46 -3.97 -2.55
C VAL A 79 0.05 -2.68 -1.93
N LEU A 80 -0.66 -1.59 -2.19
CA LEU A 80 -0.63 -0.36 -1.41
C LEU A 80 -2.00 -0.23 -0.74
N ARG A 81 -2.02 -0.05 0.58
CA ARG A 81 -3.24 0.21 1.37
C ARG A 81 -3.15 1.58 2.01
N ILE A 82 -4.24 2.33 1.98
CA ILE A 82 -4.35 3.65 2.60
C ILE A 82 -5.57 3.62 3.50
N LEU A 83 -5.33 3.61 4.80
CA LEU A 83 -6.38 3.60 5.81
C LEU A 83 -6.97 5.00 5.97
N LYS A 84 -8.30 5.11 6.01
CA LYS A 84 -8.98 6.41 6.02
C LYS A 84 -8.74 7.18 7.32
N SER A 85 -8.71 6.53 8.48
CA SER A 85 -8.31 7.17 9.74
C SER A 85 -6.88 7.71 9.74
N ASN A 86 -5.95 7.09 8.99
CA ASN A 86 -4.54 7.50 8.88
C ASN A 86 -4.20 8.14 7.52
N VAL A 87 -5.20 8.55 6.75
CA VAL A 87 -5.01 9.00 5.36
C VAL A 87 -4.06 10.18 5.24
N LYS A 88 -4.03 11.05 6.25
CA LYS A 88 -3.13 12.21 6.32
C LYS A 88 -1.66 11.78 6.38
N GLU A 89 -1.34 10.75 7.16
CA GLU A 89 0.03 10.23 7.27
C GLU A 89 0.51 9.65 5.93
N HIS A 90 -0.34 8.87 5.26
CA HIS A 90 -0.06 8.38 3.91
C HIS A 90 0.14 9.53 2.91
N GLU A 91 -0.71 10.54 2.96
CA GLU A 91 -0.63 11.74 2.11
C GLU A 91 0.71 12.48 2.30
N GLU A 92 1.15 12.67 3.55
CA GLU A 92 2.44 13.31 3.88
C GLU A 92 3.65 12.51 3.36
N LEU A 93 3.62 11.18 3.45
CA LEU A 93 4.69 10.32 2.94
C LEU A 93 4.79 10.38 1.40
N LEU A 94 3.64 10.41 0.71
CA LEU A 94 3.58 10.57 -0.75
C LEU A 94 4.08 11.96 -1.17
N GLN A 95 3.69 13.02 -0.47
CA GLN A 95 4.20 14.38 -0.74
C GLN A 95 5.71 14.49 -0.47
N LYS A 96 6.22 13.80 0.55
CA LYS A 96 7.66 13.72 0.83
C LYS A 96 8.43 13.04 -0.30
N PHE A 97 7.87 11.98 -0.91
CA PHE A 97 8.44 11.41 -2.13
C PHE A 97 8.55 12.45 -3.25
N ILE A 98 7.47 13.19 -3.56
CA ILE A 98 7.47 14.22 -4.60
C ILE A 98 8.53 15.30 -4.33
N LYS A 99 8.66 15.73 -3.07
CA LYS A 99 9.69 16.68 -2.65
C LYS A 99 11.10 16.13 -2.88
N TRP A 100 11.35 14.87 -2.47
CA TRP A 100 12.65 14.23 -2.65
C TRP A 100 12.97 13.99 -4.12
N ASP A 101 11.98 13.63 -4.96
CA ASP A 101 12.16 13.47 -6.40
C ASP A 101 12.64 14.77 -7.05
N ASN A 102 12.02 15.90 -6.69
CA ASN A 102 12.45 17.22 -7.17
C ASN A 102 13.91 17.52 -6.76
N LEU A 103 14.25 17.30 -5.48
CA LEU A 103 15.57 17.63 -4.94
C LEU A 103 16.66 16.73 -5.53
N ALA A 104 16.40 15.42 -5.62
CA ALA A 104 17.35 14.46 -6.16
C ALA A 104 17.68 14.77 -7.63
N LYS A 105 16.65 15.04 -8.44
CA LYS A 105 16.83 15.46 -9.85
C LYS A 105 17.59 16.77 -9.99
N ALA A 106 17.25 17.78 -9.19
CA ALA A 106 17.91 19.09 -9.26
C ALA A 106 19.39 19.02 -8.86
N ARG A 107 19.77 18.06 -8.02
CA ARG A 107 21.14 17.89 -7.50
C ARG A 107 21.90 16.74 -8.15
N ASN A 108 21.29 16.01 -9.09
CA ASN A 108 21.80 14.76 -9.65
C ASN A 108 22.20 13.74 -8.56
N GLU A 109 21.47 13.71 -7.44
CA GLU A 109 21.71 12.77 -6.34
C GLU A 109 21.05 11.42 -6.67
N GLN A 110 21.76 10.33 -6.36
CA GLN A 110 21.23 8.96 -6.46
C GLN A 110 21.29 8.30 -5.09
N PHE A 111 20.14 7.91 -4.56
CA PHE A 111 20.08 7.24 -3.26
C PHE A 111 18.83 6.36 -3.11
N THR A 112 18.94 5.43 -2.18
CA THR A 112 17.78 4.69 -1.64
C THR A 112 17.63 5.07 -0.18
N LYS A 113 16.42 5.49 0.23
CA LYS A 113 16.17 5.91 1.60
C LYS A 113 14.73 5.69 2.03
N LEU A 114 14.55 5.19 3.25
CA LEU A 114 13.25 5.10 3.90
C LEU A 114 12.62 6.50 4.03
N ILE A 115 11.40 6.64 3.53
CA ILE A 115 10.60 7.85 3.68
C ILE A 115 9.89 7.82 5.04
N GLY A 116 9.30 6.66 5.38
CA GLY A 116 8.59 6.41 6.63
C GLY A 116 7.62 5.23 6.49
N SER A 117 6.71 5.10 7.46
CA SER A 117 5.67 4.07 7.48
C SER A 117 4.34 4.69 7.90
N ALA A 118 3.22 4.13 7.44
CA ALA A 118 1.88 4.53 7.87
C ALA A 118 1.04 3.30 8.21
N LYS A 119 0.22 3.43 9.27
CA LYS A 119 -0.58 2.33 9.82
C LYS A 119 -1.77 1.98 8.93
N VAL A 120 -2.00 0.68 8.77
CA VAL A 120 -3.18 0.09 8.10
C VAL A 120 -3.76 -1.03 8.96
N HIS A 121 -4.89 -1.62 8.56
CA HIS A 121 -5.39 -2.80 9.25
C HIS A 121 -4.37 -3.93 9.18
N ASN A 122 -4.10 -4.54 10.34
CA ASN A 122 -3.20 -5.68 10.52
C ASN A 122 -1.72 -5.40 10.17
N GLY A 123 -1.27 -4.14 10.06
CA GLY A 123 0.13 -3.83 9.83
C GLY A 123 0.40 -2.38 9.42
N ASN A 124 1.45 -2.19 8.63
CA ASN A 124 1.90 -0.89 8.16
C ASN A 124 2.31 -0.97 6.69
N MET A 125 2.15 0.15 5.98
CA MET A 125 2.78 0.35 4.68
C MET A 125 4.10 1.09 4.87
N ILE A 126 5.18 0.51 4.36
CA ILE A 126 6.53 1.09 4.41
C ILE A 126 6.82 1.78 3.07
N TYR A 127 7.22 3.06 3.11
CA TYR A 127 7.47 3.90 1.94
C TYR A 127 8.96 4.14 1.78
N THR A 128 9.52 3.74 0.65
CA THR A 128 10.95 3.87 0.35
C THR A 128 11.16 4.62 -0.96
N PHE A 129 12.06 5.60 -0.93
CA PHE A 129 12.53 6.30 -2.12
C PHE A 129 13.66 5.51 -2.75
N HIS A 130 13.59 5.28 -4.05
CA HIS A 130 14.69 4.69 -4.83
C HIS A 130 14.98 5.54 -6.06
N SER A 131 16.23 5.96 -6.23
CA SER A 131 16.71 6.41 -7.53
C SER A 131 16.84 5.20 -8.47
N GLY A 132 15.92 5.05 -9.42
CA GLY A 132 15.94 3.96 -10.39
C GLY A 132 17.03 4.17 -11.44
N ASN A 133 17.16 5.40 -11.94
CA ASN A 133 18.27 5.87 -12.76
C ASN A 133 18.46 7.38 -12.54
N GLN A 134 19.38 8.01 -13.29
CA GLN A 134 19.66 9.45 -13.15
C GLN A 134 18.46 10.37 -13.49
N TYR A 135 17.43 9.86 -14.16
CA TYR A 135 16.25 10.63 -14.61
C TYR A 135 14.96 10.22 -13.91
N GLU A 136 14.90 9.02 -13.31
CA GLU A 136 13.69 8.44 -12.76
C GLU A 136 13.92 7.95 -11.33
N ASN A 137 13.20 8.58 -10.40
CA ASN A 137 13.06 8.08 -9.04
C ASN A 137 11.70 7.41 -8.89
N ILE A 138 11.68 6.38 -8.06
CA ILE A 138 10.57 5.45 -7.89
C ILE A 138 10.23 5.42 -6.40
N LEU A 139 8.94 5.49 -6.11
CA LEU A 139 8.40 5.17 -4.79
C LEU A 139 8.17 3.68 -4.74
N SER A 140 8.81 2.97 -3.82
CA SER A 140 8.48 1.58 -3.50
C SER A 140 7.70 1.51 -2.20
N VAL A 141 6.62 0.75 -2.21
CA VAL A 141 5.77 0.55 -1.04
C VAL A 141 5.54 -0.95 -0.81
N CYS A 142 5.71 -1.40 0.42
CA CYS A 142 5.43 -2.78 0.80
C CYS A 142 4.68 -2.84 2.14
N PHE A 143 3.99 -3.95 2.37
CA PHE A 143 3.29 -4.21 3.62
C PHE A 143 4.21 -4.91 4.62
N ASP A 144 4.12 -4.52 5.88
CA ASP A 144 4.85 -5.13 6.98
C ASP A 144 3.97 -5.23 8.24
N VAL A 145 3.98 -6.39 8.89
CA VAL A 145 3.22 -6.67 10.12
C VAL A 145 3.92 -6.08 11.35
N LEU A 146 5.26 -6.04 11.37
CA LEU A 146 6.06 -5.73 12.57
C LEU A 146 6.80 -4.38 12.52
N THR A 147 6.61 -3.58 11.46
CA THR A 147 7.34 -2.30 11.25
C THR A 147 8.86 -2.49 11.33
N THR A 148 9.41 -3.19 10.35
CA THR A 148 10.85 -3.26 10.11
C THR A 148 11.31 -2.06 9.29
N SER A 149 12.62 -1.78 9.31
CA SER A 149 13.23 -0.65 8.60
C SER A 149 13.37 -0.84 7.09
N VAL A 150 13.05 -2.03 6.56
CA VAL A 150 13.28 -2.41 5.17
C VAL A 150 12.10 -3.22 4.64
N CYS A 151 11.75 -3.04 3.36
CA CYS A 151 10.77 -3.89 2.72
C CYS A 151 11.23 -5.36 2.68
N GLY A 152 10.64 -6.20 3.52
CA GLY A 152 10.90 -7.64 3.57
C GLY A 152 10.10 -8.46 2.54
N VAL A 153 9.17 -7.83 1.81
CA VAL A 153 8.36 -8.45 0.75
C VAL A 153 8.45 -7.61 -0.53
N ASP A 154 8.02 -8.19 -1.65
CA ASP A 154 8.04 -7.47 -2.93
C ASP A 154 7.21 -6.19 -2.85
N PRO A 155 7.79 -5.04 -3.22
CA PRO A 155 7.06 -3.79 -3.21
C PRO A 155 6.20 -3.64 -4.45
N ILE A 156 5.12 -2.87 -4.31
CA ILE A 156 4.53 -2.16 -5.43
C ILE A 156 5.26 -0.84 -5.62
N SER A 157 5.61 -0.51 -6.86
CA SER A 157 6.37 0.69 -7.18
C SER A 157 5.57 1.68 -8.01
N PHE A 158 5.84 2.98 -7.84
CA PHE A 158 5.15 4.05 -8.53
C PHE A 158 6.15 5.12 -8.97
N ASP A 159 5.99 5.61 -10.21
CA ASP A 159 6.67 6.81 -10.67
C ASP A 159 5.98 8.06 -10.11
N ARG A 160 6.57 9.23 -10.37
CA ARG A 160 6.00 10.51 -9.96
C ARG A 160 4.56 10.70 -10.42
N LYS A 161 4.28 10.39 -11.69
CA LYS A 161 2.95 10.55 -12.28
C LYS A 161 1.90 9.75 -11.51
N ASN A 162 2.20 8.49 -11.19
CA ASN A 162 1.28 7.63 -10.46
C ASN A 162 1.15 8.06 -8.98
N VAL A 163 2.21 8.57 -8.35
CA VAL A 163 2.10 9.17 -7.01
C VAL A 163 1.17 10.39 -7.01
N GLU A 164 1.24 11.25 -8.02
CA GLU A 164 0.32 12.39 -8.17
C GLU A 164 -1.13 11.94 -8.40
N LEU A 165 -1.34 10.85 -9.14
CA LEU A 165 -2.67 10.25 -9.31
C LEU A 165 -3.20 9.65 -7.99
N ILE A 166 -2.36 8.98 -7.21
CA ILE A 166 -2.72 8.48 -5.88
C ILE A 166 -3.13 9.64 -4.96
N LEU A 167 -2.39 10.75 -4.97
CA LEU A 167 -2.75 11.95 -4.18
C LEU A 167 -4.12 12.51 -4.57
N LYS A 168 -4.47 12.52 -5.87
CA LYS A 168 -5.82 12.92 -6.33
C LYS A 168 -6.90 11.95 -5.84
N ASP A 169 -6.61 10.66 -5.90
CA ASP A 169 -7.53 9.63 -5.44
C ASP A 169 -7.70 9.64 -3.91
N ILE A 170 -6.67 10.01 -3.15
CA ILE A 170 -6.77 10.29 -1.70
C ILE A 170 -7.77 11.42 -1.43
N GLN A 171 -7.77 12.51 -2.20
CA GLN A 171 -8.75 13.58 -2.00
C GLN A 171 -10.18 13.08 -2.27
N LYS A 172 -10.39 12.30 -3.33
CA LYS A 172 -11.69 11.64 -3.59
C LYS A 172 -12.07 10.71 -2.43
N PHE A 173 -11.12 9.94 -1.92
CA PHE A 173 -11.35 8.98 -0.83
C PHE A 173 -11.81 9.66 0.46
N LYS A 174 -11.15 10.77 0.82
CA LYS A 174 -11.51 11.62 1.98
C LYS A 174 -12.93 12.16 1.85
N GLN A 175 -13.33 12.57 0.65
CA GLN A 175 -14.64 13.15 0.37
C GLN A 175 -15.75 12.11 0.10
N GLY A 176 -15.42 10.81 0.06
CA GLY A 176 -16.39 9.76 -0.33
C GLY A 176 -16.78 9.81 -1.82
N GLY A 177 -15.97 10.47 -2.66
CA GLY A 177 -16.28 10.73 -4.07
C GLY A 177 -16.08 9.56 -5.04
N PHE A 178 -15.77 8.36 -4.55
CA PHE A 178 -15.69 7.18 -5.40
C PHE A 178 -17.08 6.63 -5.67
N LYS A 179 -17.49 6.63 -6.94
CA LYS A 179 -18.70 5.93 -7.37
C LYS A 179 -18.47 4.43 -7.25
N HIS A 180 -19.32 3.75 -6.48
CA HIS A 180 -19.37 2.29 -6.50
C HIS A 180 -19.95 1.85 -7.83
N THR A 181 -19.29 0.91 -8.50
CA THR A 181 -19.88 0.26 -9.68
C THR A 181 -21.00 -0.67 -9.19
N ASP A 182 -22.23 -0.39 -9.58
CA ASP A 182 -23.35 -1.31 -9.38
C ASP A 182 -23.15 -2.53 -10.29
N LEU A 183 -23.13 -3.72 -9.69
CA LEU A 183 -22.94 -5.00 -10.38
C LEU A 183 -24.25 -5.80 -10.48
N SER A 184 -25.38 -5.26 -10.04
CA SER A 184 -26.70 -5.90 -10.10
C SER A 184 -27.10 -6.32 -11.52
N VAL A 185 -26.55 -5.66 -12.54
CA VAL A 185 -26.80 -5.94 -13.97
C VAL A 185 -26.14 -7.26 -14.44
N TYR A 186 -25.19 -7.82 -13.67
CA TYR A 186 -24.49 -9.06 -14.01
C TYR A 186 -24.92 -10.27 -13.17
N GLN A 187 -25.96 -10.11 -12.33
CA GLN A 187 -26.59 -11.18 -11.54
C GLN A 187 -27.85 -11.68 -12.26
#